data_AF-A0A352NCJ2-F1
#
_entry.id   AF-A0A352NCJ2-F1
#
_cell.length_a   1.000
_cell.length_b   1.000
_cell.length_c   1.000
_cell.angle_alpha   90.00
_cell.angle_beta   90.00
_cell.angle_gamma   90.00
#
_symmetry.space_group_name_H-M   'P 1'
#
loop_
_entity.id
_entity.type
_entity.pdbx_description
1 polymer ?
#
loop_
_entity_poly.entity_id
_entity_poly.type
_entity_poly.pdbx_seq_one_letter_code
_entity_poly.pdbx_strand_id
1 'polypeptide(L)'
;NSNFDQLENLKEKLSKLKGQDFESAEKKVNELEAQIAAVEKVNALFNKPVLVDGKLDEAAQVKTAVTLPAVPKTANESLNEVLEKAINLAKKQQAEAKAKEEQAAASAQNNRNSAASGQAAGNSSPAVTEQASGSANAPTPSTENQGTQSSTPTVGGMPNGAQNPTGAIPDNSNARVQPQPNLNPNDPAFTWSPGIRDKVLNIARQRGYISGNNFILLPVAIHTMTSGFMAGQVAGYYNLYRPDGSYLLTINAKTGYFFGNGKGLPTDFG
;
A
#
# COMPACT_ATOMS: atom_id res chain seq x y z
N ASN A 1 10.79 -25.90 -15.44
CA ASN A 1 9.46 -25.87 -14.77
C ASN A 1 8.79 -27.23 -14.74
N SER A 2 8.83 -28.00 -15.83
CA SER A 2 8.21 -29.34 -15.93
C SER A 2 8.67 -30.37 -14.89
N ASN A 3 9.82 -30.12 -14.24
CA ASN A 3 10.36 -30.99 -13.19
C ASN A 3 10.01 -30.55 -11.77
N PHE A 4 9.24 -29.48 -11.56
CA PHE A 4 8.94 -28.99 -10.21
C PHE A 4 8.18 -30.03 -9.38
N ASP A 5 7.28 -30.80 -10.02
CA ASP A 5 6.54 -31.90 -9.38
C ASP A 5 7.43 -33.08 -8.93
N GLN A 6 8.68 -33.13 -9.40
CA GLN A 6 9.64 -34.15 -8.96
C GLN A 6 10.25 -33.83 -7.58
N LEU A 7 10.03 -32.64 -7.03
CA LEU A 7 10.57 -32.24 -5.71
C LEU A 7 10.11 -33.19 -4.61
N GLU A 8 8.84 -33.59 -4.61
CA GLU A 8 8.29 -34.52 -3.62
C GLU A 8 8.95 -35.91 -3.73
N ASN A 9 9.20 -36.39 -4.96
CA ASN A 9 9.95 -37.63 -5.18
C ASN A 9 11.40 -37.52 -4.67
N LEU A 10 12.04 -36.35 -4.78
CA LEU A 10 13.37 -36.10 -4.20
C LEU A 10 13.33 -36.11 -2.67
N LYS A 11 12.34 -35.46 -2.04
CA LYS A 11 12.16 -35.47 -0.58
C LYS A 11 11.93 -36.88 -0.05
N GLU A 12 11.14 -37.70 -0.75
CA GLU A 12 10.93 -39.10 -0.37
C GLU A 12 12.24 -39.91 -0.44
N LYS A 13 13.03 -39.75 -1.52
CA LYS A 13 14.35 -40.40 -1.63
C LYS A 13 15.32 -39.90 -0.57
N LEU A 14 15.27 -38.61 -0.24
CA LEU A 14 16.09 -38.00 0.80
C LEU A 14 15.83 -38.65 2.17
N SER A 15 14.57 -38.92 2.52
CA SER A 15 14.21 -39.59 3.78
C SER A 15 14.85 -40.98 3.99
N LYS A 16 15.32 -41.60 2.90
CA LYS A 16 15.95 -42.94 2.90
C LYS A 16 17.48 -42.87 3.06
N LEU A 17 18.08 -41.68 2.93
CA LEU A 17 19.51 -41.43 3.13
C LEU A 17 19.83 -41.21 4.62
N LYS A 18 21.06 -41.50 5.05
CA LYS A 18 21.56 -41.25 6.42
C LYS A 18 23.02 -40.79 6.39
N GLY A 19 23.48 -40.10 7.43
CA GLY A 19 24.87 -39.65 7.56
C GLY A 19 25.20 -38.41 6.70
N GLN A 20 26.48 -38.20 6.36
CA GLN A 20 26.91 -37.00 5.62
C GLN A 20 26.26 -36.82 4.24
N ASP A 21 25.95 -37.92 3.56
CA ASP A 21 25.25 -37.89 2.28
C ASP A 21 23.83 -37.34 2.41
N PHE A 22 23.18 -37.57 3.56
CA PHE A 22 21.88 -37.00 3.88
C PHE A 22 21.96 -35.48 4.06
N GLU A 23 22.85 -34.96 4.91
CA GLU A 23 22.97 -33.52 5.16
C GLU A 23 23.28 -32.72 3.89
N SER A 24 24.18 -33.25 3.06
CA SER A 24 24.53 -32.64 1.77
C SER A 24 23.37 -32.65 0.78
N ALA A 25 22.61 -33.75 0.72
CA ALA A 25 21.44 -33.87 -0.14
C ALA A 25 20.27 -33.00 0.36
N GLU A 26 20.07 -32.92 1.68
CA GLU A 26 19.05 -32.11 2.32
C GLU A 26 19.26 -30.62 2.02
N LYS A 27 20.50 -30.13 2.16
CA LYS A 27 20.84 -28.75 1.80
C LYS A 27 20.49 -28.44 0.34
N LYS A 28 20.84 -29.34 -0.59
CA LYS A 28 20.54 -29.16 -2.02
C LYS A 28 19.04 -29.21 -2.33
N VAL A 29 18.29 -30.08 -1.65
CA VAL A 29 16.82 -30.17 -1.80
C VAL A 29 16.14 -28.91 -1.26
N ASN A 30 16.56 -28.40 -0.10
CA ASN A 30 16.04 -27.16 0.47
C ASN A 30 16.36 -25.93 -0.41
N GLU A 31 17.57 -25.87 -0.97
CA GLU A 31 17.94 -24.84 -1.94
C GLU A 31 17.10 -24.93 -3.23
N LEU A 32 16.82 -26.14 -3.71
CA LEU A 32 15.98 -26.36 -4.88
C LEU A 32 14.53 -25.95 -4.62
N GLU A 33 13.98 -26.29 -3.45
CA GLU A 33 12.64 -25.87 -3.01
C GLU A 33 12.51 -24.35 -2.97
N ALA A 34 13.50 -23.65 -2.40
CA ALA A 34 13.54 -22.20 -2.39
C ALA A 34 13.61 -21.60 -3.81
N GLN A 35 14.36 -22.21 -4.72
CA GLN A 35 14.45 -21.79 -6.12
C GLN A 35 13.12 -21.98 -6.85
N ILE A 36 12.44 -23.12 -6.67
CA ILE A 36 11.14 -23.41 -7.25
C ILE A 36 10.10 -22.39 -6.76
N ALA A 37 10.02 -22.18 -5.44
CA ALA A 37 9.09 -21.22 -4.86
C ALA A 37 9.33 -19.78 -5.36
N ALA A 38 10.59 -19.38 -5.56
CA ALA A 38 10.93 -18.08 -6.14
C ALA A 38 10.42 -17.95 -7.59
N VAL A 39 10.62 -18.98 -8.42
CA VAL A 39 10.13 -19.02 -9.81
C VAL A 39 8.60 -18.98 -9.86
N GLU A 40 7.92 -19.78 -9.05
CA GLU A 40 6.45 -19.82 -8.98
C GLU A 40 5.88 -18.47 -8.54
N LYS A 41 6.49 -17.85 -7.53
CA LYS A 41 6.08 -16.53 -7.04
C LYS A 41 6.18 -15.44 -8.11
N VAL A 42 7.24 -15.44 -8.91
CA VAL A 42 7.39 -14.48 -10.02
C VAL A 42 6.44 -14.83 -11.17
N ASN A 43 6.29 -16.10 -11.52
CA ASN A 43 5.34 -16.56 -12.54
C ASN A 43 3.90 -16.18 -12.22
N ALA A 44 3.51 -16.23 -10.95
CA ALA A 44 2.17 -15.86 -10.51
C ALA A 44 1.81 -14.39 -10.79
N LEU A 45 2.79 -13.51 -10.98
CA LEU A 45 2.58 -12.09 -11.31
C LEU A 45 2.10 -11.88 -12.76
N PHE A 46 2.28 -12.89 -13.62
CA PHE A 46 2.00 -12.80 -15.05
C PHE A 46 0.81 -13.67 -15.45
N ASN A 47 0.21 -13.35 -16.59
CA ASN A 47 -0.93 -14.09 -17.16
C ASN A 47 -0.57 -15.50 -17.67
N LYS A 48 0.72 -15.74 -17.91
CA LYS A 48 1.34 -17.03 -18.19
C LYS A 48 2.71 -17.08 -17.49
N PRO A 49 3.32 -18.27 -17.31
CA PRO A 49 4.68 -18.35 -16.77
C PRO A 49 5.65 -17.46 -17.56
N VAL A 50 6.25 -16.49 -16.86
CA VAL A 50 7.26 -15.58 -17.43
C VAL A 50 8.66 -16.18 -17.37
N LEU A 51 8.91 -17.12 -16.45
CA LEU A 51 10.10 -17.94 -16.39
C LEU A 51 9.71 -19.37 -16.78
N VAL A 52 10.27 -19.85 -17.89
CA VAL A 52 10.12 -21.22 -18.38
C VAL A 52 11.51 -21.81 -18.61
N ASP A 53 11.81 -22.88 -17.90
CA ASP A 53 13.08 -23.62 -17.97
C ASP A 53 14.30 -22.71 -17.79
N GLY A 54 14.21 -21.80 -16.81
CA GLY A 54 15.27 -20.86 -16.45
C GLY A 54 15.42 -19.68 -17.41
N LYS A 55 14.53 -19.54 -18.40
CA LYS A 55 14.56 -18.47 -19.40
C LYS A 55 13.37 -17.53 -19.24
N LEU A 56 13.58 -16.26 -19.57
CA LEU A 56 12.56 -15.23 -19.58
C LEU A 56 11.71 -15.31 -20.87
N ASP A 57 10.39 -15.29 -20.71
CA ASP A 57 9.40 -15.13 -21.78
C ASP A 57 8.91 -13.67 -21.79
N GLU A 58 9.50 -12.85 -22.68
CA GLU A 58 9.18 -11.43 -22.78
C GLU A 58 7.74 -11.13 -23.25
N ALA A 59 7.06 -12.13 -23.84
CA ALA A 59 5.67 -11.99 -24.26
C ALA A 59 4.67 -12.21 -23.11
N ALA A 60 5.13 -12.61 -21.91
CA ALA A 60 4.28 -12.69 -20.73
C ALA A 60 3.85 -11.29 -20.29
N GLN A 61 2.56 -11.15 -19.93
CA GLN A 61 2.02 -9.88 -19.46
C GLN A 61 1.74 -9.91 -17.97
N VAL A 62 2.17 -8.88 -17.24
CA VAL A 62 1.87 -8.68 -15.83
C VAL A 62 0.36 -8.54 -15.65
N LYS A 63 -0.18 -9.23 -14.65
CA LYS A 63 -1.59 -9.10 -14.28
C LYS A 63 -1.88 -7.67 -13.85
N THR A 64 -3.06 -7.17 -14.21
CA THR A 64 -3.51 -5.84 -13.81
C THR A 64 -3.61 -5.74 -12.29
N ALA A 65 -3.26 -4.57 -11.74
CA ALA A 65 -3.32 -4.27 -10.30
C ALA A 65 -2.52 -5.22 -9.38
N VAL A 66 -1.56 -6.01 -9.90
CA VAL A 66 -0.69 -6.84 -9.05
C VAL A 66 0.35 -5.95 -8.35
N THR A 67 0.54 -6.10 -7.05
CA THR A 67 1.63 -5.41 -6.35
C THR A 67 2.93 -6.18 -6.62
N LEU A 68 3.93 -5.49 -7.19
CA LEU A 68 5.21 -6.13 -7.48
C LEU A 68 6.02 -6.30 -6.19
N PRO A 69 6.40 -7.54 -5.82
CA PRO A 69 7.24 -7.77 -4.66
C PRO A 69 8.68 -7.33 -4.94
N ALA A 70 9.51 -7.31 -3.89
CA ALA A 70 10.96 -7.31 -4.05
C ALA A 70 11.41 -8.57 -4.83
N VAL A 71 12.52 -8.45 -5.56
CA VAL A 71 13.11 -9.60 -6.28
C VAL A 71 13.43 -10.70 -5.27
N PRO A 72 12.85 -11.91 -5.41
CA PRO A 72 13.22 -13.03 -4.56
C PRO A 72 14.71 -13.34 -4.70
N LYS A 73 15.37 -13.65 -3.58
CA LYS A 73 16.78 -14.05 -3.57
C LYS A 73 16.90 -15.52 -3.25
N THR A 74 17.78 -16.19 -3.99
CA THR A 74 18.13 -17.60 -3.82
C THR A 74 19.65 -17.74 -3.74
N ALA A 75 20.15 -18.93 -3.39
CA ALA A 75 21.59 -19.23 -3.46
C ALA A 75 22.11 -19.37 -4.91
N ASN A 76 21.22 -19.37 -5.91
CA ASN A 76 21.57 -19.51 -7.32
C ASN A 76 21.60 -18.12 -7.98
N GLU A 77 22.79 -17.59 -8.19
CA GLU A 77 22.99 -16.25 -8.75
C GLU A 77 22.43 -16.12 -10.18
N SER A 78 22.62 -17.14 -11.03
CA SER A 78 22.06 -17.12 -12.39
C SER A 78 20.53 -17.07 -12.39
N LEU A 79 19.88 -17.75 -11.44
CA LEU A 79 18.43 -17.64 -11.27
C LEU A 79 18.05 -16.24 -10.78
N ASN A 80 18.79 -15.67 -9.82
CA ASN A 80 18.54 -14.34 -9.29
C ASN A 80 18.53 -13.28 -10.40
N GLU A 81 19.46 -13.35 -11.36
CA GLU A 81 19.50 -12.46 -12.51
C GLU A 81 18.23 -12.55 -13.38
N VAL A 82 17.72 -13.76 -13.63
CA VAL A 82 16.52 -13.95 -14.45
C VAL A 82 15.27 -13.50 -13.68
N LEU A 83 15.20 -13.75 -12.37
CA LEU A 83 14.13 -13.25 -11.50
C LEU A 83 14.11 -11.71 -11.49
N GLU A 84 15.28 -11.07 -11.43
CA GLU A 84 15.39 -9.61 -11.49
C GLU A 84 14.89 -9.07 -12.84
N LYS A 85 15.30 -9.68 -13.95
CA LYS A 85 14.83 -9.29 -15.29
C LYS A 85 13.32 -9.42 -15.42
N ALA A 86 12.72 -10.48 -14.88
CA ALA A 86 11.26 -10.65 -14.89
C ALA A 86 10.53 -9.59 -14.05
N ILE A 87 11.03 -9.26 -12.87
CA ILE A 87 10.45 -8.18 -12.05
C ILE A 87 10.59 -6.82 -12.76
N ASN A 88 11.71 -6.56 -13.42
CA ASN A 88 11.90 -5.33 -14.19
C ASN A 88 10.98 -5.26 -15.42
N LEU A 89 10.74 -6.38 -16.11
CA LEU A 89 9.72 -6.48 -17.15
C LEU A 89 8.33 -6.13 -16.61
N ALA A 90 7.95 -6.67 -15.44
CA ALA A 90 6.67 -6.36 -14.81
C ALA A 90 6.53 -4.87 -14.46
N LYS A 91 7.59 -4.25 -13.90
CA LYS A 91 7.63 -2.81 -13.60
C LYS A 91 7.45 -1.97 -14.86
N LYS A 92 8.16 -2.32 -15.94
CA LYS A 92 8.06 -1.64 -17.24
C LYS A 92 6.63 -1.67 -17.76
N GLN A 93 6.01 -2.85 -17.77
CA GLN A 93 4.63 -3.01 -18.25
C GLN A 93 3.61 -2.21 -17.40
N GLN A 94 3.79 -2.15 -16.06
CA GLN A 94 2.93 -1.31 -15.21
C GLN A 94 3.09 0.19 -15.48
N ALA A 95 4.31 0.66 -15.70
CA ALA A 95 4.57 2.05 -16.04
C ALA A 95 3.94 2.42 -17.39
N GLU A 96 4.07 1.56 -18.40
CA GLU A 96 3.46 1.74 -19.72
C GLU A 96 1.93 1.74 -19.66
N ALA A 97 1.33 0.85 -18.85
CA ALA A 97 -0.12 0.83 -18.65
C ALA A 97 -0.62 2.13 -18.01
N LYS A 98 0.06 2.61 -16.96
CA LYS A 98 -0.28 3.88 -16.28
C LYS A 98 -0.15 5.08 -17.21
N ALA A 99 0.90 5.14 -18.03
CA ALA A 99 1.09 6.20 -19.01
C ALA A 99 -0.05 6.24 -20.05
N LYS A 100 -0.52 5.06 -20.51
CA LYS A 100 -1.67 4.96 -21.43
C LYS A 100 -2.97 5.44 -20.76
N GLU A 101 -3.20 5.09 -19.50
CA GLU A 101 -4.37 5.57 -18.74
C GLU A 101 -4.36 7.09 -18.58
N GLU A 102 -3.21 7.69 -18.28
CA GLU A 102 -3.05 9.14 -18.14
C GLU A 102 -3.26 9.87 -19.49
N GLN A 103 -2.76 9.29 -20.58
CA GLN A 103 -2.97 9.82 -21.93
C GLN A 103 -4.45 9.70 -22.38
N ALA A 104 -5.14 8.61 -21.99
CA ALA A 104 -6.57 8.43 -22.22
C ALA A 104 -7.42 9.41 -21.39
N ALA A 105 -7.02 9.70 -20.15
CA ALA A 105 -7.68 10.69 -19.31
C ALA A 105 -7.50 12.13 -19.85
N ALA A 106 -6.31 12.48 -20.34
CA ALA A 106 -6.03 13.78 -20.94
C ALA A 106 -6.82 14.00 -22.25
N SER A 107 -6.98 12.97 -23.08
CA SER A 107 -7.79 13.03 -24.30
C SER A 107 -9.30 13.11 -24.01
N ALA A 108 -9.78 12.50 -22.92
CA ALA A 108 -11.15 12.68 -22.44
C ALA A 108 -11.43 14.10 -21.90
N GLN A 109 -10.41 14.79 -21.37
CA GLN A 109 -10.53 16.18 -20.91
C GLN A 109 -10.60 17.18 -22.08
N ASN A 110 -9.83 16.95 -23.16
CA ASN A 110 -9.91 17.78 -24.36
C ASN A 110 -11.27 17.68 -25.08
N ASN A 111 -11.97 16.55 -24.98
CA ASN A 111 -13.30 16.40 -25.55
C ASN A 111 -14.42 17.07 -24.73
N ARG A 112 -14.14 17.50 -23.47
CA ARG A 112 -15.07 18.29 -22.65
C ARG A 112 -14.94 19.80 -22.88
N ASN A 113 -13.80 20.27 -23.40
CA ASN A 113 -13.57 21.70 -23.64
C ASN A 113 -13.99 22.16 -25.06
N SER A 114 -14.53 21.26 -25.89
CA SER A 114 -15.06 21.57 -27.24
C SER A 114 -16.59 21.53 -27.34
N ALA A 115 -17.29 21.30 -26.22
CA ALA A 115 -18.77 21.26 -26.18
C ALA A 115 -19.41 22.48 -25.49
N ALA A 116 -18.64 23.53 -25.16
CA ALA A 116 -19.13 24.72 -24.44
C ALA A 116 -19.00 26.04 -25.24
N SER A 117 -18.88 26.00 -26.56
CA SER A 117 -18.90 27.18 -27.42
C SER A 117 -19.96 27.06 -28.52
N GLY A 118 -21.23 27.26 -28.12
CA GLY A 118 -22.34 27.42 -29.05
C GLY A 118 -23.52 28.10 -28.36
N GLN A 119 -23.84 29.32 -28.82
CA GLN A 119 -25.06 30.10 -28.56
C GLN A 119 -25.07 30.99 -27.30
N ALA A 120 -24.78 32.29 -27.50
CA ALA A 120 -25.80 33.34 -27.46
C ALA A 120 -25.16 34.69 -27.82
N ALA A 121 -25.63 35.27 -28.93
CA ALA A 121 -25.28 36.61 -29.39
C ALA A 121 -26.30 37.64 -28.88
N GLY A 122 -25.80 38.82 -28.49
CA GLY A 122 -26.50 40.11 -28.60
C GLY A 122 -27.29 40.59 -27.36
N ASN A 123 -26.75 41.56 -26.60
CA ASN A 123 -27.04 42.99 -26.75
C ASN A 123 -26.43 43.86 -25.61
N SER A 124 -25.58 44.81 -26.01
CA SER A 124 -25.53 46.24 -25.64
C SER A 124 -25.49 46.72 -24.15
N SER A 125 -24.26 47.02 -23.67
CA SER A 125 -23.69 48.24 -23.00
C SER A 125 -24.58 49.36 -22.40
N PRO A 126 -24.04 50.37 -21.64
CA PRO A 126 -22.67 50.55 -21.08
C PRO A 126 -22.56 51.13 -19.63
N ALA A 127 -21.29 51.28 -19.18
CA ALA A 127 -20.73 52.32 -18.27
C ALA A 127 -20.67 51.94 -16.76
N VAL A 128 -19.60 52.15 -15.97
CA VAL A 128 -18.45 53.10 -15.96
C VAL A 128 -17.26 52.54 -15.13
N THR A 129 -16.05 53.02 -15.48
CA THR A 129 -14.77 53.27 -14.74
C THR A 129 -14.77 53.16 -13.19
N GLU A 130 -13.73 52.83 -12.41
CA GLU A 130 -12.28 53.14 -12.36
C GLU A 130 -11.67 52.33 -11.16
N GLN A 131 -10.48 51.69 -11.25
CA GLN A 131 -9.15 52.12 -10.76
C GLN A 131 -8.74 51.79 -9.28
N ALA A 132 -7.57 51.11 -9.19
CA ALA A 132 -6.47 51.13 -8.20
C ALA A 132 -6.58 50.57 -6.75
N SER A 133 -5.74 49.55 -6.52
CA SER A 133 -4.61 49.43 -5.56
C SER A 133 -4.74 49.87 -4.09
N GLY A 134 -4.35 48.97 -3.15
CA GLY A 134 -3.82 49.39 -1.84
C GLY A 134 -3.81 48.36 -0.70
N SER A 135 -2.66 47.71 -0.51
CA SER A 135 -2.06 47.06 0.66
C SER A 135 -2.69 47.07 2.08
N ALA A 136 -2.61 45.88 2.69
CA ALA A 136 -1.93 45.54 3.96
C ALA A 136 -2.62 45.64 5.35
N ASN A 137 -2.29 44.59 6.12
CA ASN A 137 -2.19 44.42 7.58
C ASN A 137 -3.41 43.95 8.41
N ALA A 138 -3.24 42.74 8.95
CA ALA A 138 -3.80 42.23 10.20
C ALA A 138 -3.33 43.10 11.41
N PRO A 139 -4.00 43.08 12.58
CA PRO A 139 -4.02 41.92 13.48
C PRO A 139 -5.33 41.67 14.27
N THR A 140 -5.45 40.44 14.78
CA THR A 140 -6.39 39.99 15.83
C THR A 140 -6.15 40.68 17.18
N PRO A 141 -7.15 40.69 18.08
CA PRO A 141 -7.03 39.81 19.26
C PRO A 141 -8.33 39.11 19.69
N SER A 142 -8.09 37.98 20.35
CA SER A 142 -8.97 36.97 20.94
C SER A 142 -9.90 37.48 22.05
N THR A 143 -11.08 36.86 22.21
CA THR A 143 -11.60 36.43 23.53
C THR A 143 -12.66 35.31 23.36
N GLU A 144 -12.31 34.13 23.87
CA GLU A 144 -13.11 33.09 24.56
C GLU A 144 -14.56 32.79 24.11
N ASN A 145 -14.79 31.57 23.63
CA ASN A 145 -15.68 30.66 24.38
C ASN A 145 -15.42 29.18 24.03
N GLN A 146 -15.37 28.34 25.07
CA GLN A 146 -15.14 26.91 24.99
C GLN A 146 -16.34 26.17 24.37
N GLY A 147 -16.05 25.23 23.47
CA GLY A 147 -17.06 24.30 22.95
C GLY A 147 -16.59 23.58 21.69
N THR A 148 -16.01 22.39 21.88
CA THR A 148 -16.10 21.27 20.94
C THR A 148 -15.70 21.56 19.49
N GLN A 149 -14.39 21.52 19.18
CA GLN A 149 -13.91 21.42 17.80
C GLN A 149 -12.89 20.28 17.68
N SER A 150 -13.38 19.09 17.37
CA SER A 150 -12.59 18.15 16.57
C SER A 150 -12.56 18.72 15.17
N SER A 151 -11.52 19.50 14.87
CA SER A 151 -11.28 20.11 13.58
C SER A 151 -11.27 19.03 12.50
N THR A 152 -12.32 19.02 11.68
CA THR A 152 -12.31 18.43 10.34
C THR A 152 -11.33 19.21 9.47
N PRO A 153 -10.28 18.61 8.89
CA PRO A 153 -9.57 19.20 7.78
C PRO A 153 -10.10 18.61 6.46
N THR A 154 -10.72 19.48 5.67
CA THR A 154 -10.90 19.32 4.24
C THR A 154 -9.54 19.08 3.58
N VAL A 155 -9.46 18.01 2.77
CA VAL A 155 -8.55 17.73 1.65
C VAL A 155 -7.32 18.64 1.55
N GLY A 156 -6.20 18.20 2.15
CA GLY A 156 -4.88 18.83 1.97
C GLY A 156 -3.87 18.46 3.06
N GLY A 157 -3.10 17.39 2.85
CA GLY A 157 -1.84 17.15 3.58
C GLY A 157 -1.95 16.67 5.03
N MET A 158 -2.66 15.58 5.29
CA MET A 158 -2.54 14.89 6.57
C MET A 158 -1.15 14.23 6.70
N PRO A 159 -0.41 14.45 7.79
CA PRO A 159 0.97 13.98 7.91
C PRO A 159 1.06 12.45 7.91
N ASN A 160 2.20 11.94 7.43
CA ASN A 160 2.60 10.54 7.55
C ASN A 160 1.60 9.50 7.01
N GLY A 161 0.81 9.87 5.98
CA GLY A 161 -0.12 8.94 5.33
C GLY A 161 -1.44 8.76 6.07
N ALA A 162 -1.75 9.60 7.06
CA ALA A 162 -3.09 9.71 7.61
C ALA A 162 -4.08 10.20 6.53
N GLN A 163 -5.34 9.81 6.65
CA GLN A 163 -6.41 10.31 5.77
C GLN A 163 -7.79 10.12 6.41
N ASN A 164 -8.66 11.10 6.19
CA ASN A 164 -10.09 10.98 6.43
C ASN A 164 -10.85 11.65 5.27
N PRO A 165 -10.98 10.97 4.12
CA PRO A 165 -11.66 11.53 2.95
C PRO A 165 -13.18 11.68 3.17
N THR A 166 -13.74 11.00 4.18
CA THR A 166 -15.18 10.96 4.45
C THR A 166 -15.66 12.06 5.40
N GLY A 167 -14.76 12.64 6.20
CA GLY A 167 -15.11 13.54 7.28
C GLY A 167 -15.85 12.88 8.45
N ALA A 168 -16.13 11.58 8.41
CA ALA A 168 -16.81 10.88 9.49
C ALA A 168 -15.95 10.86 10.77
N ILE A 169 -16.64 10.86 11.91
CA ILE A 169 -16.01 10.85 13.23
C ILE A 169 -15.62 9.40 13.57
N PRO A 170 -14.34 9.09 13.82
CA PRO A 170 -13.92 7.74 14.17
C PRO A 170 -14.47 7.27 15.51
N ASP A 171 -15.06 6.09 15.55
CA ASP A 171 -15.50 5.41 16.77
C ASP A 171 -14.38 4.54 17.35
N ASN A 172 -13.84 4.94 18.51
CA ASN A 172 -12.78 4.23 19.20
C ASN A 172 -13.27 3.29 20.30
N SER A 173 -14.58 3.14 20.51
CA SER A 173 -15.16 2.30 21.57
C SER A 173 -14.64 0.85 21.54
N ASN A 174 -14.37 0.33 20.33
CA ASN A 174 -13.87 -1.02 20.11
C ASN A 174 -12.39 -1.07 19.69
N ALA A 175 -11.68 0.07 19.72
CA ALA A 175 -10.31 0.14 19.27
C ALA A 175 -9.37 -0.61 20.21
N ARG A 176 -8.52 -1.48 19.65
CA ARG A 176 -7.52 -2.23 20.42
C ARG A 176 -6.40 -1.35 20.97
N VAL A 177 -6.14 -0.23 20.31
CA VAL A 177 -5.27 0.84 20.81
C VAL A 177 -6.09 2.13 20.82
N GLN A 178 -6.16 2.74 21.99
CA GLN A 178 -6.90 3.98 22.22
C GLN A 178 -6.04 5.19 21.85
N PRO A 179 -6.65 6.29 21.37
CA PRO A 179 -5.94 7.53 21.11
C PRO A 179 -5.17 8.00 22.34
N GLN A 180 -3.86 8.16 22.18
CA GLN A 180 -2.99 8.68 23.22
C GLN A 180 -3.22 10.19 23.38
N PRO A 181 -3.34 10.70 24.62
CA PRO A 181 -3.45 12.14 24.84
C PRO A 181 -2.17 12.85 24.42
N ASN A 182 -2.30 14.10 23.94
CA ASN A 182 -1.19 14.96 23.52
C ASN A 182 -0.27 14.34 22.45
N LEU A 183 -0.83 13.47 21.60
CA LEU A 183 -0.10 12.81 20.54
C LEU A 183 0.35 13.82 19.47
N ASN A 184 1.64 13.82 19.14
CA ASN A 184 2.17 14.60 18.02
C ASN A 184 2.01 13.79 16.71
N PRO A 185 1.07 14.11 15.81
CA PRO A 185 0.87 13.35 14.57
C PRO A 185 2.04 13.47 13.58
N ASN A 186 2.95 14.43 13.78
CA ASN A 186 4.13 14.64 12.95
C ASN A 186 5.38 13.89 13.47
N ASP A 187 5.25 13.12 14.55
CA ASP A 187 6.38 12.39 15.12
C ASP A 187 6.97 11.37 14.11
N PRO A 188 8.31 11.24 13.98
CA PRO A 188 8.94 10.26 13.08
C PRO A 188 8.57 8.80 13.35
N ALA A 189 8.07 8.48 14.54
CA ALA A 189 7.50 7.17 14.86
C ALA A 189 6.36 6.80 13.90
N PHE A 190 5.58 7.79 13.45
CA PHE A 190 4.47 7.62 12.52
C PHE A 190 4.89 7.47 11.05
N THR A 191 6.14 7.72 10.70
CA THR A 191 6.66 7.46 9.36
C THR A 191 6.58 5.97 9.04
N TRP A 192 5.84 5.62 7.99
CA TRP A 192 5.73 4.23 7.55
C TRP A 192 7.06 3.72 7.01
N SER A 193 7.43 2.49 7.36
CA SER A 193 8.46 1.77 6.61
C SER A 193 8.01 1.61 5.15
N PRO A 194 8.94 1.65 4.17
CA PRO A 194 8.59 1.57 2.76
C PRO A 194 7.68 0.37 2.44
N GLY A 195 6.55 0.65 1.77
CA GLY A 195 5.59 -0.37 1.33
C GLY A 195 4.70 -0.99 2.41
N ILE A 196 4.94 -0.72 3.71
CA ILE A 196 4.15 -1.31 4.80
C ILE A 196 2.69 -0.83 4.77
N ARG A 197 2.47 0.47 4.57
CA ARG A 197 1.12 1.05 4.49
C ARG A 197 0.30 0.37 3.39
N ASP A 198 0.85 0.31 2.19
CA ASP A 198 0.16 -0.25 1.02
C ASP A 198 -0.07 -1.75 1.17
N LYS A 199 0.89 -2.49 1.74
CA LYS A 199 0.75 -3.91 2.06
C LYS A 199 -0.47 -4.16 2.95
N VAL A 200 -0.57 -3.46 4.08
CA VAL A 200 -1.66 -3.68 5.04
C VAL A 200 -3.01 -3.24 4.48
N LEU A 201 -3.06 -2.12 3.76
CA LEU A 201 -4.28 -1.67 3.09
C LEU A 201 -4.73 -2.64 2.00
N ASN A 202 -3.82 -3.25 1.25
CA ASN A 202 -4.16 -4.28 0.26
C ASN A 202 -4.70 -5.55 0.92
N ILE A 203 -4.13 -5.99 2.04
CA ILE A 203 -4.68 -7.10 2.83
C ILE A 203 -6.10 -6.75 3.30
N ALA A 204 -6.32 -5.54 3.82
CA ALA A 204 -7.64 -5.09 4.26
C ALA A 204 -8.65 -5.07 3.10
N ARG A 205 -8.24 -4.69 1.87
CA ARG A 205 -9.09 -4.78 0.66
C ARG A 205 -9.40 -6.23 0.28
N GLN A 206 -8.40 -7.10 0.22
CA GLN A 206 -8.57 -8.52 -0.13
C GLN A 206 -9.50 -9.26 0.83
N ARG A 207 -9.48 -8.87 2.11
CA ARG A 207 -10.36 -9.41 3.14
C ARG A 207 -11.72 -8.72 3.20
N GLY A 208 -11.98 -7.73 2.33
CA GLY A 208 -13.26 -7.02 2.25
C GLY A 208 -13.51 -6.03 3.39
N TYR A 209 -12.49 -5.63 4.15
CA TYR A 209 -12.64 -4.70 5.27
C TYR A 209 -12.89 -3.27 4.79
N ILE A 210 -12.24 -2.92 3.67
CA ILE A 210 -12.32 -1.62 3.00
C ILE A 210 -12.42 -1.83 1.48
N SER A 211 -12.94 -0.82 0.76
CA SER A 211 -12.99 -0.81 -0.70
C SER A 211 -12.36 0.46 -1.26
N GLY A 212 -11.52 0.31 -2.29
CA GLY A 212 -10.80 1.42 -2.92
C GLY A 212 -9.98 2.23 -1.90
N ASN A 213 -10.13 3.56 -1.96
CA ASN A 213 -9.50 4.50 -1.04
C ASN A 213 -10.50 5.18 -0.09
N ASN A 214 -11.75 4.68 -0.04
CA ASN A 214 -12.77 5.20 0.84
C ASN A 214 -12.63 4.53 2.22
N PHE A 215 -11.72 5.02 3.04
CA PHE A 215 -11.47 4.56 4.40
C PHE A 215 -10.77 5.66 5.21
N ILE A 216 -10.83 5.54 6.52
CA ILE A 216 -10.17 6.48 7.45
C ILE A 216 -8.96 5.78 8.06
N LEU A 217 -7.81 6.44 8.06
CA LEU A 217 -6.57 5.95 8.66
C LEU A 217 -5.94 7.07 9.46
N LEU A 218 -5.82 6.89 10.78
CA LEU A 218 -5.38 7.96 11.69
C LEU A 218 -4.31 7.47 12.66
N PRO A 219 -3.29 8.29 12.97
CA PRO A 219 -2.32 7.98 14.01
C PRO A 219 -3.03 7.94 15.36
N VAL A 220 -2.69 6.95 16.19
CA VAL A 220 -3.41 6.71 17.46
C VAL A 220 -2.49 6.67 18.68
N ALA A 221 -1.29 6.11 18.57
CA ALA A 221 -0.37 5.97 19.71
C ALA A 221 1.07 5.80 19.23
N ILE A 222 2.03 6.03 20.13
CA ILE A 222 3.44 5.69 19.91
C ILE A 222 3.87 4.74 21.02
N HIS A 223 4.37 3.56 20.67
CA HIS A 223 4.95 2.64 21.66
C HIS A 223 6.37 2.22 21.28
N THR A 224 7.18 1.97 22.30
CA THR A 224 8.47 1.31 22.17
C THR A 224 8.25 -0.21 22.22
N MET A 225 8.79 -0.94 21.25
CA MET A 225 8.76 -2.40 21.28
C MET A 225 9.65 -2.92 22.40
N THR A 226 9.13 -3.81 23.24
CA THR A 226 9.84 -4.35 24.42
C THR A 226 10.45 -5.72 24.17
N SER A 227 10.16 -6.37 23.04
CA SER A 227 10.59 -7.75 22.74
C SER A 227 10.77 -8.00 21.23
N GLY A 228 11.55 -9.03 20.87
CA GLY A 228 11.81 -9.45 19.48
C GLY A 228 12.97 -8.71 18.81
N PHE A 229 13.19 -8.96 17.52
CA PHE A 229 14.30 -8.38 16.73
C PHE A 229 14.28 -6.84 16.65
N MET A 230 13.13 -6.22 16.95
CA MET A 230 12.94 -4.77 16.92
C MET A 230 12.78 -4.15 18.32
N ALA A 231 13.18 -4.87 19.39
CA ALA A 231 13.15 -4.34 20.76
C ALA A 231 13.97 -3.04 20.87
N GLY A 232 13.44 -2.06 21.60
CA GLY A 232 14.01 -0.72 21.74
C GLY A 232 13.62 0.26 20.63
N GLN A 233 12.96 -0.19 19.55
CA GLN A 233 12.50 0.71 18.49
C GLN A 233 11.14 1.33 18.82
N VAL A 234 11.01 2.62 18.50
CA VAL A 234 9.79 3.41 18.67
C VAL A 234 8.96 3.33 17.40
N ALA A 235 7.68 2.96 17.53
CA ALA A 235 6.76 2.81 16.42
C ALA A 235 5.44 3.54 16.69
N GLY A 236 4.98 4.27 15.67
CA GLY A 236 3.65 4.83 15.62
C GLY A 236 2.64 3.77 15.21
N TYR A 237 1.47 3.80 15.84
CA TYR A 237 0.33 2.95 15.54
C TYR A 237 -0.75 3.77 14.84
N TYR A 238 -1.43 3.14 13.90
CA TYR A 238 -2.56 3.72 13.20
C TYR A 238 -3.80 2.86 13.40
N ASN A 239 -4.95 3.51 13.57
CA ASN A 239 -6.24 2.83 13.47
C ASN A 239 -6.81 3.01 12.07
N LEU A 240 -7.32 1.90 11.53
CA LEU A 240 -8.07 1.85 10.27
C LEU A 240 -9.56 1.74 10.59
N TYR A 241 -10.37 2.53 9.90
CA TYR A 241 -11.82 2.56 10.04
C TYR A 241 -12.51 2.50 8.68
N ARG A 242 -13.76 2.05 8.71
CA ARG A 242 -14.68 2.14 7.57
C ARG A 242 -15.01 3.61 7.25
N PRO A 243 -15.59 3.88 6.06
CA PRO A 243 -16.10 5.20 5.69
C PRO A 243 -17.03 5.87 6.70
N ASP A 244 -17.76 5.07 7.49
CA ASP A 244 -18.72 5.54 8.48
C ASP A 244 -18.08 5.85 9.84
N GLY A 245 -16.77 5.67 9.99
CA GLY A 245 -16.04 5.84 11.26
C GLY A 245 -15.93 4.58 12.11
N SER A 246 -16.51 3.44 11.71
CA SER A 246 -16.42 2.20 12.48
C SER A 246 -15.02 1.61 12.48
N TYR A 247 -14.46 1.33 13.67
CA TYR A 247 -13.14 0.72 13.83
C TYR A 247 -13.04 -0.68 13.17
N LEU A 248 -11.90 -0.93 12.52
CA LEU A 248 -11.57 -2.22 11.92
C LEU A 248 -10.39 -2.87 12.65
N LEU A 249 -9.23 -2.21 12.62
CA LEU A 249 -7.97 -2.76 13.12
C LEU A 249 -6.96 -1.66 13.45
N THR A 250 -5.92 -2.04 14.19
CA THR A 250 -4.76 -1.22 14.51
C THR A 250 -3.52 -1.79 13.81
N ILE A 251 -2.65 -0.91 13.31
CA ILE A 251 -1.48 -1.24 12.49
C ILE A 251 -0.24 -0.60 13.09
N ASN A 252 0.85 -1.36 13.18
CA ASN A 252 2.17 -0.82 13.47
C ASN A 252 2.84 -0.29 12.18
N ALA A 253 3.22 1.01 12.16
CA ALA A 253 3.76 1.65 10.97
C ALA A 253 5.13 1.12 10.50
N LYS A 254 5.89 0.47 11.39
CA LYS A 254 7.24 -0.02 11.10
C LYS A 254 7.24 -1.46 10.59
N THR A 255 6.43 -2.33 11.19
CA THR A 255 6.40 -3.77 10.86
C THR A 255 5.25 -4.14 9.92
N GLY A 256 4.18 -3.35 9.93
CA GLY A 256 2.91 -3.74 9.29
C GLY A 256 2.15 -4.78 10.07
N TYR A 257 2.61 -5.15 11.28
CA TYR A 257 1.85 -6.01 12.16
C TYR A 257 0.53 -5.35 12.50
N PHE A 258 -0.57 -6.07 12.34
CA PHE A 258 -1.90 -5.53 12.61
C PHE A 258 -2.77 -6.52 13.38
N PHE A 259 -3.71 -5.96 14.14
CA PHE A 259 -4.63 -6.71 15.00
C PHE A 259 -5.92 -5.92 15.17
N GLY A 260 -7.04 -6.59 15.32
CA GLY A 260 -8.34 -5.93 15.41
C GLY A 260 -9.44 -6.89 15.82
N ASN A 261 -10.56 -6.30 16.24
CA ASN A 261 -11.80 -7.01 16.60
C ASN A 261 -12.99 -6.43 15.83
N GLY A 262 -12.78 -5.87 14.63
CA GLY A 262 -13.88 -5.36 13.81
C GLY A 262 -14.97 -6.42 13.67
N LYS A 263 -16.25 -6.03 13.81
CA LYS A 263 -17.38 -6.96 13.67
C LYS A 263 -17.28 -7.71 12.34
N GLY A 264 -17.28 -9.05 12.41
CA GLY A 264 -17.21 -9.96 11.26
C GLY A 264 -15.80 -10.30 10.77
N LEU A 265 -14.75 -9.98 11.52
CA LEU A 265 -13.36 -10.24 11.12
C LEU A 265 -12.74 -11.36 11.98
N PRO A 266 -11.95 -12.28 11.39
CA PRO A 266 -11.12 -13.20 12.17
C PRO A 266 -10.20 -12.42 13.11
N THR A 267 -9.89 -12.99 14.27
CA THR A 267 -8.86 -12.47 15.18
C THR A 267 -7.49 -12.70 14.55
N ASP A 268 -7.11 -11.83 13.63
CA ASP A 268 -5.90 -12.02 12.83
C ASP A 268 -4.65 -11.50 13.54
N PHE A 269 -3.61 -12.33 13.47
CA PHE A 269 -2.21 -12.04 13.74
C PHE A 269 -1.46 -12.21 12.42
N GLY A 270 -0.80 -11.16 11.93
CA GLY A 270 0.01 -11.19 10.70
C GLY A 270 1.06 -10.09 10.71
#